data_AF-A0A645ECS7-F1
#
_entry.id   AF-A0A645ECS7-F1
#
_cell.length_a   1.000
_cell.length_b   1.000
_cell.length_c   1.000
_cell.angle_alpha   90.00
_cell.angle_beta   90.00
_cell.angle_gamma   90.00
#
_symmetry.space_group_name_H-M   'P 1'
#
loop_
_entity.id
_entity.type
_entity.pdbx_description
1 polymer ?
#
loop_
_entity_poly.entity_id
_entity_poly.type
_entity_poly.pdbx_seq_one_letter_code
_entity_poly.pdbx_strand_id
1 'polypeptide(L)'
;MQAVEKYNGKSIIYSPGDLSYAATLDTTKASKETFIFRQSFTIENGNATPSAMNVFPVINTSSDSENDFLPTPVFDSRAETIINNLVTYSTASKYGIKKTDINYIVITKQ
;
A
#
# COMPACT_ATOMS: atom_id res chain seq x y z
N MET A 1 3.85 -1.05 8.00
CA MET A 1 3.88 -0.58 6.60
C MET A 1 5.29 -0.18 6.20
N GLN A 2 5.69 -0.42 4.95
CA GLN A 2 7.01 -0.06 4.41
C GLN A 2 6.91 0.75 3.11
N ALA A 3 8.06 1.14 2.55
CA ALA A 3 8.21 2.05 1.42
C ALA A 3 7.89 1.41 0.06
N VAL A 4 7.70 2.27 -0.95
CA VAL A 4 7.76 1.91 -2.37
C VAL A 4 8.78 2.80 -3.06
N GLU A 5 9.58 2.21 -3.94
CA GLU A 5 10.57 2.92 -4.74
C GLU A 5 10.32 2.74 -6.23
N LYS A 6 10.75 3.71 -7.03
CA LYS A 6 10.82 3.63 -8.49
C LYS A 6 12.27 3.75 -8.94
N TYR A 7 12.87 2.62 -9.29
CA TYR A 7 14.26 2.53 -9.74
C TYR A 7 14.33 2.03 -11.18
N ASN A 8 15.00 2.76 -12.07
CA ASN A 8 15.12 2.42 -13.50
C ASN A 8 13.79 2.04 -14.18
N GLY A 9 12.73 2.79 -13.86
CA GLY A 9 11.40 2.55 -14.41
C GLY A 9 10.66 1.34 -13.82
N LYS A 10 11.22 0.68 -12.80
CA LYS A 10 10.62 -0.49 -12.12
C LYS A 10 10.21 -0.11 -10.69
N SER A 11 9.05 -0.60 -10.27
CA SER A 11 8.54 -0.44 -8.91
C SER A 11 9.15 -1.51 -8.00
N ILE A 12 9.73 -1.09 -6.87
CA ILE A 12 10.20 -1.99 -5.81
C ILE A 12 9.28 -1.75 -4.61
N ILE A 13 8.58 -2.79 -4.18
CA ILE A 13 7.57 -2.72 -3.12
C ILE A 13 8.12 -3.49 -1.93
N TYR A 14 8.33 -2.78 -0.82
CA TYR A 14 8.82 -3.39 0.40
C TYR A 14 7.64 -3.79 1.27
N SER A 15 7.63 -5.06 1.70
CA SER A 15 6.70 -5.69 2.65
C SER A 15 5.31 -5.00 2.74
N PRO A 16 4.40 -5.25 1.77
CA PRO A 16 3.05 -4.66 1.73
C PRO A 16 2.09 -5.22 2.81
N GLY A 17 2.62 -5.66 3.95
CA GLY A 17 1.88 -6.22 5.08
C GLY A 17 1.94 -7.75 5.15
N ASP A 18 1.88 -8.27 6.37
CA ASP A 18 1.82 -9.71 6.64
C ASP A 18 0.42 -10.26 6.29
N LEU A 19 0.20 -10.56 5.00
CA LEU A 19 -1.01 -11.22 4.51
C LEU A 19 -0.93 -12.75 4.55
N SER A 20 0.24 -13.30 4.87
CA SER A 20 0.51 -14.73 4.85
C SER A 20 1.18 -15.25 6.13
N TYR A 21 1.34 -14.41 7.15
CA TYR A 21 1.99 -14.79 8.41
C TYR A 21 1.33 -14.11 9.62
N ALA A 22 0.82 -14.90 10.57
CA ALA A 22 0.08 -14.40 11.76
C ALA A 22 0.94 -14.28 13.02
N ALA A 23 2.28 -14.19 12.93
CA ALA A 23 3.12 -14.37 14.13
C ALA A 23 3.23 -13.15 15.07
N THR A 24 2.18 -12.35 15.18
CA THR A 24 1.98 -11.52 16.36
C THR A 24 0.57 -11.75 16.92
N LEU A 25 0.48 -12.65 17.91
CA LEU A 25 -0.68 -12.81 18.80
C LEU A 25 -0.99 -11.51 19.58
N ASP A 26 -0.07 -10.55 19.58
CA ASP A 26 -0.23 -9.24 20.19
C ASP A 26 -0.75 -8.24 19.14
N THR A 27 -2.07 -8.24 18.94
CA THR A 27 -2.79 -7.27 18.09
C THR A 27 -2.78 -5.84 18.64
N THR A 28 -2.17 -5.63 19.82
CA THR A 28 -2.12 -4.32 20.50
C THR A 28 -0.84 -3.52 20.23
N LYS A 29 0.22 -4.15 19.68
CA LYS A 29 1.54 -3.51 19.50
C LYS A 29 1.98 -3.22 18.06
N ALA A 30 1.42 -3.88 17.05
CA ALA A 30 1.79 -3.66 15.66
C ALA A 30 0.69 -2.89 14.90
N SER A 31 1.06 -1.85 14.17
CA SER A 31 0.10 -1.15 13.30
C SER A 31 -0.46 -2.12 12.27
N LYS A 32 -1.80 -2.26 12.24
CA LYS A 32 -2.56 -3.06 11.27
C LYS A 32 -2.63 -2.41 9.88
N GLU A 33 -2.11 -1.19 9.75
CA GLU A 33 -2.18 -0.41 8.53
C GLU A 33 -1.25 -0.95 7.45
N THR A 34 -1.81 -1.14 6.27
CA THR A 34 -1.07 -1.53 5.09
C THR A 34 -1.77 -1.05 3.81
N PHE A 35 -1.33 -1.52 2.64
CA PHE A 35 -1.91 -1.17 1.37
C PHE A 35 -1.90 -2.35 0.40
N ILE A 36 -2.87 -2.37 -0.51
CA ILE A 36 -2.82 -3.20 -1.70
C ILE A 36 -2.19 -2.36 -2.81
N PHE A 37 -1.19 -2.92 -3.50
CA PHE A 37 -0.52 -2.29 -4.62
C PHE A 37 -0.91 -2.94 -5.94
N ARG A 38 -1.27 -2.13 -6.94
CA ARG A 38 -1.57 -2.60 -8.30
C ARG A 38 -0.81 -1.79 -9.34
N GLN A 39 0.12 -2.44 -10.02
CA GLN A 39 0.79 -1.92 -11.21
C GLN A 39 -0.04 -2.22 -12.46
N SER A 40 -0.37 -1.19 -13.22
CA SER A 40 -0.94 -1.31 -14.56
C SER A 40 0.15 -1.20 -15.62
N PHE A 41 -0.03 -1.91 -16.74
CA PHE A 41 0.84 -1.85 -17.90
C PHE A 41 0.02 -1.54 -19.14
N THR A 42 0.56 -0.72 -20.03
CA THR A 42 0.07 -0.54 -21.40
C THR A 42 0.84 -1.49 -22.31
N ILE A 43 0.14 -2.20 -23.18
CA ILE A 43 0.75 -3.13 -24.14
C ILE A 43 0.61 -2.55 -25.54
N GLU A 44 1.74 -2.24 -26.17
CA GLU A 44 1.80 -1.72 -27.54
C GLU A 44 2.85 -2.49 -28.33
N ASN A 45 2.46 -3.03 -29.49
CA ASN A 45 3.35 -3.79 -30.38
C ASN A 45 4.12 -4.91 -29.65
N GLY A 46 3.46 -5.59 -28.70
CA GLY A 46 4.06 -6.68 -27.90
C GLY A 46 4.96 -6.23 -26.74
N ASN A 47 5.15 -4.92 -26.52
CA ASN A 47 5.93 -4.38 -25.41
C ASN A 47 5.02 -3.87 -24.29
N ALA A 48 5.27 -4.30 -23.05
CA ALA A 48 4.54 -3.85 -21.86
C ALA A 48 5.30 -2.71 -21.16
N THR A 49 4.67 -1.54 -21.03
CA THR A 49 5.23 -0.38 -20.32
C THR A 49 4.40 -0.05 -19.08
N PRO A 50 5.01 0.22 -17.91
CA PRO A 50 4.28 0.61 -16.72
C PRO A 50 3.48 1.91 -16.94
N SER A 51 2.17 1.89 -16.68
CA SER A 51 1.28 3.02 -16.97
C SER A 51 0.68 3.69 -15.73
N ALA A 52 0.38 2.93 -14.67
CA ALA A 52 -0.15 3.49 -13.43
C ALA A 52 0.21 2.66 -12.20
N MET A 53 0.53 3.34 -11.10
CA MET A 53 0.65 2.74 -9.78
C MET A 53 -0.61 3.07 -8.99
N ASN A 54 -1.38 2.06 -8.58
CA ASN A 54 -2.56 2.27 -7.76
C ASN A 54 -2.31 1.72 -6.35
N VAL A 55 -2.65 2.52 -5.34
CA VAL A 55 -2.51 2.16 -3.93
C VAL A 55 -3.89 2.22 -3.28
N PHE A 56 -4.28 1.11 -2.65
CA PHE A 56 -5.54 1.02 -1.91
C PHE A 56 -5.20 0.87 -0.42
N PRO A 57 -5.50 1.87 0.42
CA PRO A 57 -5.23 1.80 1.85
C PRO A 57 -6.18 0.79 2.50
N VAL A 58 -5.61 -0.13 3.28
CA VAL A 58 -6.34 -1.19 3.97
C VAL A 58 -5.77 -1.40 5.37
N ILE A 59 -6.52 -2.09 6.21
CA ILE A 59 -5.94 -2.81 7.34
C ILE A 59 -5.82 -4.29 6.99
N ASN A 60 -4.86 -5.01 7.55
CA ASN A 60 -4.59 -6.41 7.20
C ASN A 60 -5.61 -7.43 7.76
N THR A 61 -6.57 -6.99 8.56
CA THR A 61 -7.58 -7.82 9.23
C THR A 61 -8.93 -7.11 9.26
N SER A 62 -10.03 -7.86 9.30
CA SER A 62 -11.37 -7.33 9.57
C SER A 62 -11.73 -7.35 11.07
N SER A 63 -10.88 -7.95 11.90
CA SER A 63 -11.09 -8.13 13.35
C SER A 63 -10.24 -7.19 14.20
N ASP A 64 -10.83 -6.75 15.33
CA ASP A 64 -10.13 -5.98 16.34
C ASP A 64 -9.18 -6.83 17.18
N SER A 65 -9.49 -8.12 17.38
CA SER A 65 -8.77 -9.00 18.32
C SER A 65 -7.71 -9.89 17.67
N GLU A 66 -7.85 -10.20 16.38
CA GLU A 66 -7.00 -11.17 15.69
C GLU A 66 -6.67 -10.76 14.25
N ASN A 67 -5.68 -11.42 13.63
CA ASN A 67 -5.42 -11.31 12.20
C ASN A 67 -6.18 -12.42 11.46
N ASP A 68 -7.31 -12.07 10.84
CA ASP A 68 -8.12 -13.01 10.04
C ASP A 68 -7.69 -13.08 8.57
N PHE A 69 -6.61 -12.38 8.21
CA PHE A 69 -6.09 -12.29 6.85
C PHE A 69 -7.09 -11.75 5.82
N LEU A 70 -8.04 -10.92 6.26
CA LEU A 70 -9.00 -10.24 5.40
C LEU A 70 -8.63 -8.75 5.28
N PRO A 71 -7.91 -8.34 4.22
CA PRO A 71 -7.64 -6.94 3.95
C PRO A 71 -8.94 -6.14 3.89
N THR A 72 -9.11 -5.25 4.85
CA THR A 72 -10.34 -4.45 4.98
C THR A 72 -10.06 -3.03 4.49
N PRO A 73 -10.76 -2.55 3.45
CA PRO A 73 -10.64 -1.17 2.99
C PRO A 73 -10.91 -0.17 4.11
N VAL A 74 -10.06 0.86 4.17
CA VAL A 74 -10.30 2.02 5.04
C VAL A 74 -10.70 3.23 4.20
N PHE A 75 -11.42 4.14 4.84
CA PHE A 75 -12.04 5.30 4.20
C PHE A 75 -11.58 6.59 4.90
N ASP A 76 -11.83 7.73 4.26
CA ASP A 76 -11.69 9.07 4.85
C ASP A 76 -10.29 9.35 5.45
N SER A 77 -10.22 9.99 6.62
CA SER A 77 -8.98 10.42 7.28
C SER A 77 -8.01 9.28 7.57
N ARG A 78 -8.52 8.07 7.79
CA ARG A 78 -7.68 6.88 8.00
C ARG A 78 -7.00 6.46 6.71
N ALA A 79 -7.71 6.47 5.57
CA ALA A 79 -7.13 6.24 4.27
C ALA A 79 -6.03 7.27 3.95
N GLU A 80 -6.27 8.55 4.23
CA GLU A 80 -5.28 9.61 4.06
C GLU A 80 -4.03 9.39 4.91
N THR A 81 -4.20 8.96 6.16
CA THR A 81 -3.10 8.69 7.09
C THR A 81 -2.20 7.58 6.57
N ILE A 82 -2.77 6.48 6.09
CA ILE A 82 -2.01 5.37 5.49
C ILE A 82 -1.23 5.84 4.26
N ILE A 83 -1.86 6.61 3.37
CA ILE A 83 -1.17 7.13 2.18
C ILE A 83 -0.03 8.09 2.56
N ASN A 84 -0.25 8.99 3.52
CA ASN A 84 0.77 9.92 3.98
C ASN A 84 1.96 9.19 4.63
N ASN A 85 1.68 8.16 5.43
CA ASN A 85 2.71 7.31 6.04
C ASN A 85 3.52 6.58 4.96
N LEU A 86 2.86 5.99 3.94
CA LEU A 86 3.54 5.34 2.81
C LEU A 86 4.49 6.30 2.10
N VAL A 87 4.02 7.51 1.78
CA VAL A 87 4.83 8.55 1.13
C VAL A 87 5.99 8.98 2.02
N THR A 88 5.75 9.14 3.33
CA THR A 88 6.79 9.52 4.30
C THR A 88 7.90 8.48 4.35
N TYR A 89 7.57 7.19 4.43
CA TYR A 89 8.57 6.12 4.43
C TYR A 89 9.29 6.00 3.09
N SER A 90 8.57 6.21 1.98
CA SER A 90 9.16 6.14 0.65
C SER A 90 10.16 7.26 0.42
N THR A 91 9.80 8.50 0.74
CA THR A 91 10.62 9.70 0.48
C THR A 91 11.90 9.79 1.31
N ALA A 92 12.09 8.92 2.30
CA ALA A 92 13.38 8.75 2.98
C ALA A 92 14.47 8.18 2.04
N SER A 93 14.08 7.49 0.96
CA SER A 93 14.97 6.98 -0.08
C SER A 93 15.06 7.93 -1.28
N LYS A 94 16.23 7.96 -1.92
CA LYS A 94 16.46 8.71 -3.18
C LYS A 94 15.47 8.32 -4.28
N TYR A 95 15.05 7.06 -4.32
CA TYR A 95 14.15 6.51 -5.33
C TYR A 95 12.71 6.37 -4.82
N GLY A 96 12.40 6.92 -3.65
CA GLY A 96 11.09 6.90 -3.05
C GLY A 96 10.00 7.50 -3.94
N ILE A 97 8.84 6.85 -3.97
CA ILE A 97 7.66 7.44 -4.62
C ILE A 97 7.15 8.66 -3.84
N LYS A 98 6.57 9.60 -4.57
CA LYS A 98 5.84 10.75 -4.05
C LYS A 98 4.34 10.51 -4.18
N LYS A 99 3.56 11.33 -3.48
CA LYS A 99 2.10 11.32 -3.56
C LYS A 99 1.59 11.50 -5.01
N THR A 100 2.33 12.22 -5.85
CA THR A 100 2.01 12.45 -7.27
C THR A 100 2.31 11.27 -8.18
N ASP A 101 3.08 10.27 -7.72
CA ASP A 101 3.45 9.10 -8.52
C ASP A 101 2.40 7.98 -8.45
N ILE A 102 1.44 8.09 -7.53
CA ILE A 102 0.43 7.08 -7.26
C ILE A 102 -0.99 7.61 -7.46
N ASN A 103 -1.85 6.73 -7.96
CA ASN A 103 -3.28 6.90 -7.92
C ASN A 103 -3.79 6.29 -6.61
N TYR A 104 -4.41 7.13 -5.78
CA TYR A 104 -5.15 6.70 -4.60
C TYR A 104 -6.40 7.58 -4.54
N ILE A 105 -7.55 6.95 -4.38
CA ILE A 105 -8.80 7.66 -4.11
C ILE A 105 -9.07 7.43 -2.63
N VAL A 106 -9.20 8.51 -1.87
CA VAL A 106 -9.80 8.45 -0.54
C VAL A 106 -11.27 8.17 -0.81
N ILE A 107 -11.66 6.90 -0.71
CA ILE A 107 -13.06 6.53 -0.84
C ILE A 107 -13.74 7.09 0.42
N THR A 108 -14.80 7.86 0.22
CA THR A 108 -15.67 8.34 1.30
C THR A 108 -16.75 7.31 1.52
N LYS A 109 -17.01 6.95 2.78
CA LYS A 109 -18.14 6.05 3.07
C LYS A 109 -19.45 6.83 2.85
N GLN A 110 -20.30 6.34 1.94
CA GLN A 110 -21.65 6.89 1.72
C GLN A 110 -22.55 6.67 2.94
#